data_AF-A0A8T7LMZ5-F1
#
_entry.id   AF-A0A8T7LMZ5-F1
#
_cell.length_a   1.000
_cell.length_b   1.000
_cell.length_c   1.000
_cell.angle_alpha   90.00
_cell.angle_beta   90.00
_cell.angle_gamma   90.00
#
_symmetry.space_group_name_H-M   'P 1'
#
loop_
_entity.id
_entity.type
_entity.pdbx_description
1 polymer ?
#
loop_
_entity_poly.entity_id
_entity_poly.type
_entity_poly.pdbx_seq_one_letter_code
_entity_poly.pdbx_strand_id
1 'polypeptide(L)'
;MAGVHFDRRTFLLIVGAALIGAVWASYQRGTTSAPYDEGQLPALIWTVFATPFAMFWGWLFARRTERWWAAFVCFCIYFFSAFVAARYETCTVVNGSFNLVSCFTDTEQAQVLAGAAGHRIYFESVVVIQFIAALVTALQRSVKRRTMQPAPLHPAGETP
;
A
#
# COMPACT_ATOMS: atom_id res chain seq x y z
N MET A 1 6.06 -1.94 -32.94
CA MET A 1 5.60 -1.71 -31.55
C MET A 1 5.60 -3.05 -30.84
N ALA A 2 6.59 -3.31 -29.97
CA ALA A 2 6.66 -4.59 -29.25
C ALA A 2 5.49 -4.67 -28.26
N GLY A 3 4.65 -5.70 -28.41
CA GLY A 3 3.47 -5.89 -27.58
C GLY A 3 3.83 -6.00 -26.10
N VAL A 4 3.21 -5.16 -25.26
CA VAL A 4 3.29 -5.25 -23.81
C VAL A 4 2.59 -6.54 -23.40
N HIS A 5 3.34 -7.53 -22.92
CA HIS A 5 2.74 -8.71 -22.29
C HIS A 5 2.38 -8.38 -20.85
N PHE A 6 1.08 -8.27 -20.59
CA PHE A 6 0.55 -8.05 -19.25
C PHE A 6 0.47 -9.37 -18.48
N ASP A 7 1.22 -9.48 -17.40
CA ASP A 7 1.20 -10.63 -16.50
C ASP A 7 -0.02 -10.55 -15.55
N ARG A 8 -1.17 -11.05 -16.04
CA ARG A 8 -2.45 -11.06 -15.31
C ARG A 8 -2.36 -11.81 -13.99
N ARG A 9 -1.56 -12.87 -13.91
CA ARG A 9 -1.43 -13.70 -12.70
C ARG A 9 -0.77 -12.90 -11.59
N THR A 10 0.35 -12.21 -11.88
CA THR A 10 1.03 -11.36 -10.90
C THR A 10 0.11 -10.22 -10.44
N PHE A 11 -0.60 -9.58 -11.37
CA PHE A 11 -1.56 -8.53 -11.05
C PHE A 11 -2.67 -9.01 -10.10
N LEU A 12 -3.36 -10.10 -10.46
CA LEU A 12 -4.47 -10.63 -9.68
C LEU A 12 -4.05 -11.12 -8.29
N LEU A 13 -2.86 -11.71 -8.15
CA LEU A 13 -2.36 -12.15 -6.85
C LEU A 13 -2.03 -10.98 -5.91
N ILE A 14 -1.36 -9.94 -6.42
CA ILE A 14 -1.00 -8.76 -5.61
C ILE A 14 -2.26 -7.96 -5.25
N VAL A 15 -3.12 -7.66 -6.24
CA VAL A 15 -4.35 -6.89 -6.02
C VAL A 15 -5.35 -7.67 -5.17
N GLY A 16 -5.53 -8.96 -5.45
CA GLY A 16 -6.42 -9.82 -4.66
C GLY A 16 -5.98 -9.91 -3.20
N ALA A 17 -4.68 -10.06 -2.94
CA ALA A 17 -4.16 -10.08 -1.58
C ALA A 17 -4.30 -8.70 -0.90
N ALA A 18 -4.04 -7.60 -1.61
CA ALA A 18 -4.27 -6.25 -1.08
C ALA A 18 -5.75 -5.99 -0.77
N LEU A 19 -6.68 -6.45 -1.60
CA LEU A 19 -8.13 -6.36 -1.34
C LEU A 19 -8.52 -7.13 -0.07
N ILE A 20 -8.02 -8.36 0.10
CA ILE A 20 -8.28 -9.15 1.31
C ILE A 20 -7.75 -8.41 2.54
N GLY A 21 -6.53 -7.86 2.47
CA GLY A 21 -5.96 -7.06 3.55
C GLY A 21 -6.75 -5.79 3.86
N ALA A 22 -7.24 -5.08 2.84
CA ALA A 22 -8.05 -3.87 3.00
C ALA A 22 -9.44 -4.15 3.59
N VAL A 23 -10.10 -5.24 3.18
CA VAL A 23 -11.37 -5.69 3.76
C VAL A 23 -11.18 -6.08 5.22
N TRP A 24 -10.10 -6.82 5.53
CA TRP A 24 -9.77 -7.18 6.90
C TRP A 24 -9.48 -5.95 7.78
N ALA A 25 -8.70 -4.99 7.27
CA ALA A 25 -8.44 -3.74 7.95
C ALA A 25 -9.74 -2.95 8.24
N SER A 26 -10.63 -2.86 7.25
CA SER A 26 -11.92 -2.19 7.39
C SER A 26 -12.82 -2.88 8.41
N TYR A 27 -12.81 -4.22 8.45
CA TYR A 27 -13.53 -5.00 9.44
C TYR A 27 -13.01 -4.76 10.86
N GLN A 28 -11.70 -4.81 11.08
CA GLN A 28 -11.09 -4.53 12.38
C GLN A 28 -11.31 -3.08 12.84
N ARG A 29 -11.39 -2.13 11.90
CA ARG A 29 -11.79 -0.77 12.23
C ARG A 29 -13.25 -0.67 12.64
N GLY A 30 -14.14 -1.44 12.01
CA GLY A 30 -15.57 -1.47 12.32
C GLY A 30 -15.88 -2.08 13.70
N THR A 31 -15.02 -2.95 14.22
CA THR A 31 -15.15 -3.54 15.55
C THR A 31 -14.54 -2.69 16.67
N THR A 32 -13.88 -1.57 16.33
CA THR A 32 -13.27 -0.65 17.29
C THR A 32 -14.02 0.69 17.32
N SER A 33 -14.19 1.26 18.51
CA SER A 33 -14.88 2.54 18.69
C SER A 33 -14.14 3.38 19.72
N ALA A 34 -14.06 4.69 19.46
CA ALA A 34 -13.46 5.62 20.40
C ALA A 34 -14.42 5.82 21.61
N PRO A 35 -13.91 5.97 22.84
CA PRO A 35 -12.48 6.04 23.23
C PRO A 35 -11.77 4.68 23.17
N TYR A 36 -10.52 4.70 22.71
CA TYR A 36 -9.74 3.48 22.53
C TYR A 36 -9.16 2.99 23.85
N ASP A 37 -9.45 1.74 24.18
CA ASP A 37 -8.91 1.04 25.34
C ASP A 37 -7.68 0.19 24.96
N GLU A 38 -6.85 -0.21 25.92
CA GLU A 38 -5.63 -0.99 25.67
C GLU A 38 -5.92 -2.31 24.92
N GLY A 39 -7.08 -2.92 25.18
CA GLY A 39 -7.54 -4.13 24.50
C GLY A 39 -7.85 -3.93 23.01
N GLN A 40 -8.07 -2.70 22.55
CA GLN A 40 -8.37 -2.38 21.15
C GLN A 40 -7.11 -2.06 20.33
N LEU A 41 -5.98 -1.78 20.98
CA LEU A 41 -4.70 -1.47 20.31
C LEU A 41 -4.27 -2.56 19.29
N PRO A 42 -4.37 -3.87 19.58
CA PRO A 42 -4.01 -4.89 18.59
C PRO A 42 -4.88 -4.84 17.33
N ALA A 43 -6.18 -4.55 17.46
CA ALA A 43 -7.08 -4.43 16.32
C ALA A 43 -6.76 -3.20 15.46
N LEU A 44 -6.40 -2.08 16.09
CA LEU A 44 -5.95 -0.86 15.42
C LEU A 44 -4.62 -1.08 14.68
N ILE A 45 -3.67 -1.80 15.27
CA ILE A 45 -2.41 -2.20 14.61
C ILE A 45 -2.71 -3.04 13.37
N TRP A 46 -3.62 -4.01 13.47
CA TRP A 46 -4.03 -4.83 12.33
C TRP A 46 -4.70 -4.01 11.23
N THR A 47 -5.39 -2.92 11.57
CA THR A 47 -5.98 -2.01 10.57
C THR A 47 -4.92 -1.38 9.66
N VAL A 48 -3.74 -1.05 10.20
CA VAL A 48 -2.64 -0.46 9.43
C VAL A 48 -1.74 -1.53 8.80
N PHE A 49 -1.59 -2.68 9.46
CA PHE A 49 -0.62 -3.70 9.06
C PHE A 49 -1.18 -4.74 8.06
N ALA A 50 -2.49 -5.00 8.07
CA ALA A 50 -3.07 -6.10 7.30
C ALA A 50 -2.85 -5.99 5.78
N THR A 51 -3.02 -4.81 5.20
CA THR A 51 -2.87 -4.59 3.75
C THR A 51 -1.45 -4.83 3.25
N PRO A 52 -0.39 -4.19 3.80
CA PRO A 52 0.98 -4.45 3.36
C PRO A 52 1.42 -5.89 3.67
N PHE A 53 0.94 -6.49 4.76
CA PHE A 53 1.20 -7.88 5.08
C PHE A 53 0.58 -8.85 4.05
N ALA A 54 -0.70 -8.69 3.73
CA ALA A 54 -1.36 -9.51 2.73
C ALA A 54 -0.74 -9.31 1.34
N MET A 55 -0.45 -8.06 0.96
CA MET A 55 0.25 -7.71 -0.28
C MET A 55 1.61 -8.42 -0.39
N PHE A 56 2.40 -8.46 0.70
CA PHE A 56 3.67 -9.15 0.74
C PHE A 56 3.52 -10.64 0.41
N TRP A 57 2.53 -11.32 1.01
CA TRP A 57 2.25 -12.72 0.69
C TRP A 57 1.79 -12.91 -0.75
N GLY A 58 0.88 -12.07 -1.25
CA GLY A 58 0.43 -12.11 -2.65
C GLY A 58 1.58 -11.97 -3.64
N TRP A 59 2.52 -11.05 -3.37
CA TRP A 59 3.73 -10.88 -4.17
C TRP A 59 4.66 -12.09 -4.04
N LEU A 60 4.89 -12.59 -2.84
CA LEU A 60 5.77 -13.73 -2.61
C LEU A 60 5.29 -14.98 -3.37
N PHE A 61 3.98 -15.23 -3.42
CA PHE A 61 3.40 -16.32 -4.22
C PHE A 61 3.50 -16.09 -5.73
N ALA A 62 3.40 -14.84 -6.19
CA ALA A 62 3.57 -14.51 -7.60
C ALA A 62 5.03 -14.62 -8.06
N ARG A 63 5.98 -14.13 -7.25
CA ARG A 63 7.40 -14.00 -7.61
C ARG A 63 8.33 -14.17 -6.40
N ARG A 64 8.60 -15.42 -6.04
CA ARG A 64 9.49 -15.79 -4.91
C ARG A 64 10.91 -15.22 -5.01
N THR A 65 11.41 -15.00 -6.22
CA THR A 65 12.76 -14.45 -6.47
C THR A 65 12.90 -12.99 -6.03
N GLU A 66 11.80 -12.23 -5.96
CA GLU A 66 11.79 -10.81 -5.60
C GLU A 66 11.47 -10.57 -4.11
N ARG A 67 11.60 -11.58 -3.24
CA ARG A 67 11.15 -11.51 -1.83
C ARG A 67 11.66 -10.30 -1.05
N TRP A 68 12.93 -9.92 -1.23
CA TRP A 68 13.53 -8.78 -0.54
C TRP A 68 13.00 -7.44 -1.03
N TRP A 69 12.77 -7.35 -2.35
CA TRP A 69 12.12 -6.18 -2.95
C TRP A 69 10.68 -6.03 -2.49
N ALA A 70 9.93 -7.15 -2.44
CA ALA A 70 8.56 -7.16 -1.92
C ALA A 70 8.52 -6.68 -0.46
N ALA A 71 9.41 -7.20 0.39
CA ALA A 71 9.51 -6.78 1.79
C ALA A 71 9.83 -5.29 1.92
N PHE A 72 10.83 -4.80 1.18
CA PHE A 72 11.22 -3.40 1.19
C PHE A 72 10.08 -2.47 0.75
N VAL A 73 9.41 -2.79 -0.36
CA VAL A 73 8.29 -1.98 -0.87
C VAL A 73 7.11 -1.99 0.11
N CYS A 74 6.73 -3.16 0.65
CA CYS A 74 5.65 -3.25 1.63
C CYS A 74 6.00 -2.49 2.92
N PHE A 75 7.26 -2.52 3.36
CA PHE A 75 7.73 -1.72 4.49
C PHE A 75 7.64 -0.21 4.21
N CYS A 76 8.07 0.23 3.02
CA CYS A 76 7.92 1.63 2.61
C CYS A 76 6.45 2.05 2.59
N ILE A 77 5.56 1.24 2.01
CA ILE A 77 4.12 1.52 1.98
C ILE A 77 3.55 1.62 3.40
N TYR A 78 3.87 0.66 4.26
CA TYR A 78 3.48 0.66 5.68
C TYR A 78 3.92 1.95 6.38
N PHE A 79 5.23 2.25 6.34
CA PHE A 79 5.80 3.39 7.04
C PHE A 79 5.26 4.72 6.51
N PHE A 80 5.35 4.96 5.20
CA PHE A 80 4.91 6.23 4.61
C PHE A 80 3.40 6.44 4.68
N SER A 81 2.59 5.39 4.62
CA SER A 81 1.13 5.52 4.72
C SER A 81 0.71 6.14 6.05
N ALA A 82 1.35 5.79 7.17
CA ALA A 82 1.07 6.36 8.48
C ALA A 82 1.41 7.87 8.53
N PHE A 83 2.57 8.28 8.00
CA PHE A 83 2.95 9.69 7.95
C PHE A 83 2.00 10.52 7.07
N VAL A 84 1.65 10.01 5.89
CA VAL A 84 0.76 10.71 4.95
C VAL A 84 -0.64 10.80 5.54
N ALA A 85 -1.16 9.72 6.14
CA ALA A 85 -2.48 9.71 6.76
C ALA A 85 -2.57 10.67 7.96
N ALA A 86 -1.56 10.69 8.83
CA ALA A 86 -1.52 11.61 9.98
C ALA A 86 -1.54 13.08 9.53
N ARG A 87 -0.78 13.40 8.47
CA ARG A 87 -0.78 14.75 7.89
C ARG A 87 -2.08 15.08 7.19
N TYR A 88 -2.65 14.13 6.44
CA TYR A 88 -3.94 14.31 5.77
C TYR A 88 -5.06 14.58 6.77
N GLU A 89 -5.10 13.85 7.90
CA GLU A 89 -6.04 14.10 8.99
C GLU A 89 -5.87 15.51 9.57
N THR A 90 -4.63 15.93 9.83
CA THR A 90 -4.33 17.28 10.33
C THR A 90 -4.86 18.36 9.37
N CYS A 91 -4.66 18.21 8.06
CA CYS A 91 -5.13 19.18 7.07
C CYS A 91 -6.67 19.26 7.02
N THR A 92 -7.34 18.10 7.07
CA THR A 92 -8.78 17.97 6.77
C THR A 92 -9.66 18.31 7.97
N VAL A 93 -9.23 17.95 9.17
CA VAL A 93 -10.02 18.14 10.40
C VAL A 93 -10.14 19.61 10.79
N VAL A 94 -9.13 20.45 10.52
CA VAL A 94 -9.14 21.88 10.88
C VAL A 94 -9.95 22.72 9.88
N ASN A 95 -9.78 22.48 8.58
CA ASN A 95 -10.27 23.38 7.54
C ASN A 95 -11.51 22.87 6.80
N GLY A 96 -11.94 21.61 7.01
CA GLY A 96 -13.00 20.96 6.22
C GLY A 96 -12.70 20.82 4.72
N SER A 97 -11.53 21.31 4.28
CA SER A 97 -11.03 21.30 2.91
C SER A 97 -9.51 21.20 2.92
N PHE A 98 -8.92 20.64 1.87
CA PHE A 98 -7.47 20.46 1.80
C PHE A 98 -6.77 21.77 1.44
N ASN A 99 -6.11 22.41 2.41
CA ASN A 99 -5.28 23.59 2.20
C ASN A 99 -3.84 23.32 2.69
N LEU A 100 -2.86 23.37 1.78
CA LEU A 100 -1.46 23.07 2.11
C LEU A 100 -0.85 24.06 3.11
N VAL A 101 -1.27 25.33 3.07
CA VAL A 101 -0.62 26.39 3.86
C VAL A 101 -0.99 26.27 5.34
N SER A 102 -2.28 26.05 5.63
CA SER A 102 -2.77 25.88 7.00
C SER A 102 -2.53 24.47 7.58
N CYS A 103 -2.12 23.50 6.75
CA CYS A 103 -1.83 22.16 7.22
C CYS A 103 -0.58 22.06 8.12
N PHE A 104 0.32 23.04 8.05
CA PHE A 104 1.54 23.05 8.85
C PHE A 104 1.52 24.02 10.04
N THR A 105 0.48 24.84 10.17
CA THR A 105 0.41 25.90 11.20
C THR A 105 -0.44 25.49 12.41
N ASP A 106 -1.56 24.79 12.21
CA ASP A 106 -2.57 24.58 13.27
C ASP A 106 -2.56 23.14 13.84
N THR A 107 -1.36 22.60 14.09
CA THR A 107 -1.19 21.19 14.47
C THR A 107 -1.77 20.83 15.84
N GLU A 108 -1.79 21.76 16.80
CA GLU A 108 -2.33 21.51 18.14
C GLU A 108 -3.87 21.41 18.12
N GLN A 109 -4.54 22.35 17.46
CA GLN A 109 -5.99 22.33 17.31
C GLN A 109 -6.44 21.10 16.51
N ALA A 110 -5.68 20.72 15.48
CA ALA A 110 -5.92 19.51 14.71
C ALA A 110 -5.87 18.24 15.56
N GLN A 111 -4.90 18.12 16.47
CA GLN A 111 -4.79 16.96 17.36
C GLN A 111 -5.97 16.83 18.31
N VAL A 112 -6.45 17.94 18.88
CA VAL A 112 -7.62 17.93 19.78
C VAL A 112 -8.88 17.48 19.03
N LEU A 113 -9.11 18.03 17.84
CA LEU A 113 -10.26 17.68 17.00
C LEU A 113 -10.18 16.25 16.46
N ALA A 114 -8.99 15.78 16.06
CA ALA A 114 -8.76 14.42 15.59
C ALA A 114 -8.95 13.39 16.72
N GLY A 115 -8.49 13.71 17.93
CA GLY A 115 -8.74 12.92 19.13
C GLY A 115 -10.24 12.81 19.45
N ALA A 116 -10.97 13.92 19.36
CA ALA A 116 -12.42 13.94 19.54
C ALA A 116 -13.18 13.09 18.49
N ALA A 117 -12.66 13.04 17.25
CA ALA A 117 -13.20 12.21 16.17
C ALA A 117 -12.69 10.76 16.18
N GLY A 118 -11.85 10.38 17.16
CA GLY A 118 -11.29 9.04 17.27
C GLY A 118 -10.44 8.63 16.08
N HIS A 119 -9.66 9.56 15.52
CA HIS A 119 -8.73 9.31 14.41
C HIS A 119 -9.35 8.57 13.20
N ARG A 120 -10.65 8.76 12.96
CA ARG A 120 -11.37 8.02 11.92
C ARG A 120 -10.79 8.27 10.54
N ILE A 121 -10.50 9.53 10.23
CA ILE A 121 -9.95 9.96 8.93
C ILE A 121 -8.55 9.38 8.75
N TYR A 122 -7.74 9.32 9.80
CA TYR A 122 -6.45 8.65 9.77
C TYR A 122 -6.57 7.18 9.33
N PHE A 123 -7.38 6.37 10.00
CA PHE A 123 -7.47 4.94 9.66
C PHE A 123 -8.06 4.69 8.27
N GLU A 124 -9.09 5.45 7.87
CA GLU A 124 -9.67 5.34 6.53
C GLU A 124 -8.65 5.74 5.44
N SER A 125 -7.92 6.84 5.64
CA SER A 125 -6.90 7.30 4.68
C SER A 125 -5.72 6.33 4.56
N VAL A 126 -5.28 5.71 5.66
CA VAL A 126 -4.25 4.66 5.62
C VAL A 126 -4.66 3.53 4.67
N VAL A 127 -5.87 2.99 4.82
CA VAL A 127 -6.34 1.86 3.98
C VAL A 127 -6.39 2.26 2.51
N VAL A 128 -6.91 3.45 2.20
CA VAL A 128 -6.99 3.97 0.82
C VAL A 128 -5.60 4.15 0.22
N ILE A 129 -4.66 4.78 0.94
CA ILE A 129 -3.29 5.02 0.47
C ILE A 129 -2.57 3.69 0.20
N GLN A 130 -2.69 2.73 1.13
CA GLN A 130 -2.07 1.41 0.97
C GLN A 130 -2.65 0.66 -0.22
N PHE A 131 -3.97 0.73 -0.43
CA PHE A 131 -4.63 0.11 -1.57
C PHE A 131 -4.18 0.71 -2.90
N ILE A 132 -4.12 2.04 -3.00
CA ILE A 132 -3.60 2.73 -4.20
C ILE A 132 -2.15 2.35 -4.46
N ALA A 133 -1.30 2.35 -3.42
CA ALA A 133 0.09 1.95 -3.56
C ALA A 133 0.24 0.50 -4.01
N ALA A 134 -0.62 -0.41 -3.52
CA ALA A 134 -0.67 -1.79 -3.96
C ALA A 134 -1.09 -1.92 -5.44
N LEU A 135 -2.08 -1.16 -5.89
CA LEU A 135 -2.50 -1.12 -7.29
C LEU A 135 -1.39 -0.62 -8.21
N VAL A 136 -0.74 0.50 -7.85
CA VAL A 136 0.40 1.05 -8.61
C VAL A 136 1.52 0.02 -8.69
N THR A 137 1.84 -0.63 -7.58
CA THR A 137 2.88 -1.66 -7.54
C THR A 137 2.51 -2.88 -8.39
N ALA A 138 1.27 -3.35 -8.31
CA ALA A 138 0.77 -4.46 -9.12
C ALA A 138 0.83 -4.14 -10.61
N LEU A 139 0.44 -2.93 -11.02
CA LEU A 139 0.53 -2.44 -12.40
C LEU A 139 1.99 -2.37 -12.88
N GLN A 140 2.87 -1.76 -12.08
CA GLN A 140 4.30 -1.66 -12.42
C GLN A 140 4.94 -3.04 -12.61
N ARG A 141 4.53 -4.05 -11.83
CA ARG A 141 5.10 -5.40 -11.89
C ARG A 141 4.45 -6.30 -12.94
N SER A 142 3.19 -6.04 -13.30
CA SER A 142 2.48 -6.78 -14.35
C SER A 142 2.87 -6.34 -15.75
N VAL A 143 3.34 -5.09 -15.92
CA VAL A 143 3.89 -4.56 -17.18
C VAL A 143 5.37 -4.97 -17.32
N LYS A 144 5.63 -6.19 -17.81
CA LYS A 144 7.00 -6.61 -18.16
C LYS A 144 7.47 -5.89 -19.43
N ARG A 145 8.48 -5.02 -19.33
CA ARG A 145 9.36 -4.70 -20.48
C ARG A 145 10.27 -5.92 -20.72
N ARG A 146 10.26 -6.51 -21.91
CA ARG A 146 11.24 -7.56 -22.27
C ARG A 146 12.64 -6.94 -22.24
N THR A 147 13.45 -7.26 -21.23
CA THR A 147 14.88 -6.90 -21.17
C THR A 147 15.81 -8.00 -21.68
N MET A 148 15.29 -9.17 -22.09
CA MET A 148 16.11 -10.18 -22.76
C MET A 148 15.67 -10.31 -24.22
N GLN A 149 16.41 -9.63 -25.08
CA GLN A 149 16.55 -9.97 -26.49
C GLN A 149 17.22 -11.35 -26.54
N PRO A 150 16.67 -12.36 -27.24
CA PRO A 150 17.39 -13.61 -27.40
C PRO A 150 18.72 -13.29 -28.08
N ALA A 151 19.83 -13.64 -27.42
CA ALA A 151 21.13 -13.62 -28.06
C ALA A 151 21.01 -14.43 -29.36
N PRO A 152 21.42 -13.89 -30.52
CA PRO A 152 21.40 -14.67 -31.75
C PRO A 152 22.33 -15.86 -31.55
N LEU A 153 21.76 -17.07 -31.62
CA LEU A 153 22.51 -18.32 -31.77
C LEU A 153 23.33 -18.19 -33.05
N HIS A 154 24.65 -17.97 -32.93
CA HIS A 154 25.55 -18.24 -34.04
C HIS A 154 25.55 -19.76 -34.28
N PRO A 155 25.22 -20.24 -35.49
CA PRO A 155 25.33 -21.65 -35.82
C PRO A 155 26.81 -22.06 -35.78
N ALA A 156 27.07 -23.20 -35.16
CA ALA A 156 28.37 -23.81 -35.03
C ALA A 156 28.92 -24.22 -36.40
N GLY A 157 30.21 -23.94 -36.63
CA GLY A 157 31.01 -24.61 -37.65
C GLY A 157 30.98 -23.97 -39.03
N GLU A 158 31.92 -23.05 -39.26
CA GLU A 158 32.46 -22.80 -40.61
C GLU A 158 33.99 -22.91 -40.53
N THR A 159 34.48 -24.07 -40.99
CA THR A 159 35.84 -24.26 -41.51
C THR A 159 35.70 -25.06 -42.80
N PRO A 160 36.23 -24.62 -43.95
CA PRO A 160 36.70 -25.54 -44.98
C PRO A 160 37.97 -26.27 -44.53
#